data_AF-A0A7J7I1H0-F1
#
_entry.id   AF-A0A7J7I1H0-F1
#
_cell.length_a   1.000
_cell.length_b   1.000
_cell.length_c   1.000
_cell.angle_alpha   90.00
_cell.angle_beta   90.00
_cell.angle_gamma   90.00
#
_symmetry.space_group_name_H-M   'P 1'
#
loop_
_entity.id
_entity.type
_entity.pdbx_description
1 polymer ?
#
loop_
_entity_poly.entity_id
_entity_poly.type
_entity_poly.pdbx_seq_one_letter_code
_entity_poly.pdbx_strand_id
1 'polypeptide(L)'
;MRKVLHVGPDSCLVVSKLLREEETEAWGVEPYDIEDADGRCKSLVRKGIVREADIKFSLPYRAKSFSLVIVSDALDYLSPKYLNKTLPDLARVSTDGLIIFTGYPGTQRAKVAELSRFGRPAKMRSSSWWMRFFVQTSLEVNEAATKKFEQAAIHSGKLSCQVFHLNSYHR
;
A
#
# COMPACT_ATOMS: atom_id res chain seq x y z
N MET A 1 15.63 -6.18 -13.00
CA MET A 1 15.44 -5.67 -11.63
C MET A 1 14.05 -5.08 -11.49
N ARG A 2 13.28 -5.54 -10.49
CA ARG A 2 11.94 -5.05 -10.14
C ARG A 2 12.08 -3.86 -9.21
N LYS A 3 11.38 -2.76 -9.50
CA LYS A 3 11.35 -1.56 -8.66
C LYS A 3 10.05 -1.54 -7.88
N VAL A 4 10.14 -1.74 -6.57
CA VAL A 4 8.98 -1.88 -5.68
C VAL A 4 8.86 -0.66 -4.77
N LEU A 5 7.68 -0.04 -4.76
CA LEU A 5 7.33 0.96 -3.76
C LEU A 5 6.36 0.36 -2.75
N HIS A 6 6.69 0.39 -1.48
CA HIS A 6 5.74 0.14 -0.40
C HIS A 6 5.17 1.46 0.13
N VAL A 7 3.86 1.50 0.38
CA VAL A 7 3.16 2.66 0.96
C VAL A 7 2.29 2.18 2.10
N GLY A 8 2.52 2.68 3.31
CA GLY A 8 1.73 2.31 4.47
C GLY A 8 2.54 2.27 5.76
N PRO A 9 1.90 1.90 6.88
CA PRO A 9 2.61 1.68 8.12
C PRO A 9 3.65 0.57 7.94
N ASP A 10 4.72 0.66 8.71
CA ASP A 10 5.82 -0.30 8.72
C ASP A 10 6.59 -0.37 7.39
N SER A 11 6.56 0.71 6.61
CA SER A 11 7.29 0.78 5.34
C SER A 11 8.77 0.48 5.50
N CYS A 12 9.39 0.94 6.59
CA CYS A 12 10.77 0.61 6.93
C CYS A 12 11.00 -0.91 7.07
N LEU A 13 10.08 -1.63 7.72
CA LEU A 13 10.20 -3.07 7.92
C LEU A 13 10.06 -3.81 6.59
N VAL A 14 9.01 -3.49 5.82
CA VAL A 14 8.76 -4.14 4.53
C VAL A 14 9.91 -3.90 3.55
N VAL A 15 10.35 -2.65 3.42
CA VAL A 15 11.49 -2.30 2.56
C VAL A 15 12.77 -3.00 3.00
N SER A 16 13.04 -3.11 4.30
CA SER A 16 14.23 -3.81 4.79
C SER A 16 14.25 -5.31 4.45
N LYS A 17 13.08 -5.92 4.24
CA LYS A 17 12.94 -7.30 3.76
C LYS A 17 13.12 -7.36 2.25
N LEU A 18 12.42 -6.49 1.50
CA LEU A 18 12.51 -6.43 0.04
C LEU A 18 13.93 -6.16 -0.48
N LEU A 19 14.72 -5.36 0.24
CA LEU A 19 16.13 -5.10 -0.10
C LEU A 19 17.03 -6.33 0.00
N ARG A 20 16.56 -7.44 0.57
CA ARG A 20 17.28 -8.72 0.64
C ARG A 20 16.90 -9.67 -0.50
N GLU A 21 15.82 -9.36 -1.22
CA GLU A 21 15.36 -10.17 -2.34
C GLU A 21 16.23 -9.90 -3.57
N GLU A 22 16.61 -10.97 -4.26
CA GLU A 22 17.37 -10.84 -5.50
C GLU A 22 16.56 -10.11 -6.58
N GLU A 23 17.27 -9.42 -7.46
CA GLU A 23 16.70 -8.61 -8.55
C GLU A 23 15.65 -7.57 -8.11
N THR A 24 15.63 -7.14 -6.85
CA THR A 24 14.65 -6.18 -6.32
C THR A 24 15.31 -4.91 -5.81
N GLU A 25 14.83 -3.77 -6.28
CA GLU A 25 15.09 -2.46 -5.69
C GLU A 25 13.82 -1.99 -4.97
N ALA A 26 13.95 -1.47 -3.75
CA ALA A 26 12.80 -1.16 -2.91
C ALA A 26 12.87 0.25 -2.29
N TRP A 27 11.71 0.91 -2.27
CA TRP A 27 11.48 2.21 -1.64
C TRP A 27 10.24 2.17 -0.78
N GLY A 28 10.15 3.09 0.18
CA GLY A 28 9.02 3.20 1.10
C GLY A 28 8.44 4.60 1.19
N VAL A 29 7.14 4.68 1.43
CA VAL A 29 6.44 5.89 1.88
C VAL A 29 5.70 5.55 3.16
N GLU A 30 6.17 6.12 4.27
CA GLU A 30 5.52 6.03 5.57
C GLU A 30 4.58 7.25 5.73
N PRO A 31 3.25 7.04 5.76
CA PRO A 31 2.28 8.14 5.81
C PRO A 31 2.07 8.73 7.20
N TYR A 32 2.70 8.14 8.22
CA TYR A 32 2.55 8.53 9.61
C TYR A 32 3.91 8.90 10.21
N ASP A 33 3.87 9.55 11.37
CA ASP A 33 5.07 9.99 12.07
C ASP A 33 6.01 8.81 12.41
N ILE A 34 7.31 9.06 12.29
CA ILE A 34 8.44 8.16 12.52
C ILE A 34 9.32 8.61 13.70
N GLU A 35 8.91 9.60 14.50
CA GLU A 35 9.65 10.10 15.67
C GLU A 35 10.13 8.96 16.59
N ASP A 36 9.23 8.02 16.91
CA ASP A 36 9.49 6.86 17.76
C ASP A 36 10.09 5.65 17.03
N ALA A 37 10.45 5.79 15.75
CA ALA A 37 10.99 4.69 14.97
C ALA A 37 12.40 4.28 15.43
N ASP A 38 12.71 2.99 15.23
CA ASP A 38 14.01 2.42 15.59
C ASP A 38 15.18 2.98 14.73
N GLY A 39 16.41 2.70 15.15
CA GLY A 39 17.61 3.16 14.45
C GLY A 39 17.71 2.66 13.00
N ARG A 40 17.13 1.51 12.68
CA ARG A 40 17.13 0.94 11.34
C ARG A 40 16.23 1.74 10.41
N CYS A 41 15.02 2.06 10.85
CA CYS A 41 14.08 2.88 10.12
C CYS A 41 14.63 4.30 9.92
N LYS A 42 15.15 4.93 10.99
CA LYS A 42 15.82 6.24 10.91
C LYS A 42 16.97 6.26 9.89
N SER A 43 17.72 5.16 9.78
CA SER A 43 18.78 5.01 8.76
C SER A 43 18.22 4.96 7.33
N LEU A 44 17.16 4.20 7.09
CA LEU A 44 16.50 4.13 5.78
C LEU A 44 15.93 5.48 5.35
N VAL A 45 15.38 6.24 6.30
CA VAL A 45 14.86 7.58 6.07
C VAL A 45 15.98 8.56 5.74
N ARG A 46 17.07 8.57 6.51
CA ARG A 46 18.25 9.41 6.24
C ARG A 46 18.87 9.12 4.87
N LYS A 47 18.82 7.87 4.41
CA LYS A 47 19.30 7.47 3.07
C LYS A 47 18.31 7.83 1.94
N GLY A 48 17.12 8.34 2.26
CA GLY A 48 16.08 8.66 1.29
C GLY A 48 15.43 7.42 0.64
N ILE A 49 15.66 6.23 1.19
CA ILE A 49 15.07 4.97 0.72
C ILE A 49 13.60 4.90 1.16
N VAL A 50 13.33 5.32 2.39
CA VAL A 50 11.98 5.51 2.91
C VAL A 50 11.74 7.01 3.08
N ARG A 51 10.57 7.50 2.68
CA ARG A 51 10.16 8.89 2.87
C ARG A 51 8.96 8.95 3.79
N GLU A 52 8.99 9.86 4.75
CA GLU A 52 7.80 10.27 5.47
C GLU A 52 7.00 11.22 4.56
N ALA A 53 5.78 10.85 4.17
CA ALA A 53 4.96 11.68 3.30
C ALA A 53 3.47 11.38 3.44
N ASP A 54 2.67 12.44 3.55
CA ASP A 54 1.22 12.34 3.62
C ASP A 54 0.61 11.97 2.25
N ILE A 55 0.10 10.74 2.16
CA ILE A 55 -0.47 10.16 0.93
C ILE A 55 -1.77 10.83 0.46
N LYS A 56 -2.36 11.76 1.25
CA LYS A 56 -3.46 12.61 0.75
C LYS A 56 -3.00 13.55 -0.37
N PHE A 57 -1.70 13.76 -0.51
CA PHE A 57 -1.06 14.56 -1.54
C PHE A 57 -0.29 13.68 -2.52
N SER A 58 -0.02 14.21 -3.71
CA SER A 58 0.71 13.47 -4.74
C SER A 58 2.10 13.08 -4.28
N LEU A 59 2.47 11.82 -4.54
CA LEU A 59 3.78 11.29 -4.27
C LEU A 59 4.84 11.99 -5.13
N PRO A 60 6.03 12.28 -4.58
CA PRO A 60 7.10 12.99 -5.27
C PRO A 60 7.87 12.09 -6.25
N TYR A 61 7.15 11.23 -6.97
CA TYR A 61 7.69 10.31 -7.96
C TYR A 61 7.05 10.58 -9.33
N ARG A 62 7.82 10.38 -10.40
CA ARG A 62 7.29 10.48 -11.76
C ARG A 62 6.32 9.33 -12.05
N ALA A 63 5.45 9.50 -13.03
CA ALA A 63 4.62 8.39 -13.48
C ALA A 63 5.50 7.20 -13.91
N LYS A 64 5.03 5.96 -13.67
CA LYS A 64 5.73 4.72 -14.05
C LYS A 64 7.16 4.59 -13.52
N SER A 65 7.40 5.10 -12.30
CA SER A 65 8.73 5.00 -11.66
C SER A 65 8.99 3.62 -11.06
N PHE A 66 7.93 2.89 -10.72
CA PHE A 66 8.01 1.59 -10.04
C PHE A 66 7.30 0.53 -10.88
N SER A 67 7.87 -0.66 -10.99
CA SER A 67 7.18 -1.80 -11.61
C SER A 67 5.95 -2.19 -10.78
N LEU A 68 6.08 -2.20 -9.45
CA LEU A 68 5.02 -2.61 -8.54
C LEU A 68 4.88 -1.61 -7.40
N VAL A 69 3.64 -1.27 -7.07
CA VAL A 69 3.31 -0.53 -5.84
C VAL A 69 2.51 -1.42 -4.92
N ILE A 70 2.90 -1.48 -3.66
CA ILE A 70 2.25 -2.25 -2.60
C ILE A 70 1.74 -1.26 -1.56
N VAL A 71 0.45 -1.33 -1.25
CA VAL A 71 -0.20 -0.44 -0.30
C VAL A 71 -0.78 -1.26 0.83
N SER A 72 -0.32 -1.05 2.05
CA SER A 72 -0.76 -1.79 3.22
C SER A 72 -1.45 -0.85 4.21
N ASP A 73 -2.66 -1.18 4.67
CA ASP A 73 -3.34 -0.56 5.82
C ASP A 73 -3.34 0.98 5.87
N ALA A 74 -3.30 1.63 4.70
CA ALA A 74 -3.25 3.09 4.59
C ALA A 74 -4.56 3.67 4.05
N LEU A 75 -5.18 2.98 3.10
CA LEU A 75 -6.37 3.49 2.41
C LEU A 75 -7.64 3.45 3.27
N ASP A 76 -7.74 2.53 4.23
CA ASP A 76 -8.90 2.42 5.11
C ASP A 76 -9.12 3.69 5.95
N TYR A 77 -8.05 4.41 6.26
CA TYR A 77 -8.12 5.65 7.02
C TYR A 77 -8.56 6.83 6.16
N LEU A 78 -8.53 6.75 4.83
CA LEU A 78 -8.86 7.89 3.97
C LEU A 78 -10.38 8.07 3.80
N SER A 79 -10.81 9.34 3.74
CA SER A 79 -12.18 9.66 3.32
C SER A 79 -12.35 9.46 1.81
N PRO A 80 -13.58 9.28 1.29
CA PRO A 80 -13.82 9.15 -0.15
C PRO A 80 -13.19 10.28 -0.98
N LYS A 81 -13.23 11.52 -0.46
CA LYS A 81 -12.59 12.70 -1.09
C LYS A 81 -11.08 12.49 -1.33
N TYR A 82 -10.37 11.92 -0.36
CA TYR A 82 -8.94 11.68 -0.48
C TYR A 82 -8.63 10.41 -1.26
N LEU A 83 -9.43 9.35 -1.14
CA LEU A 83 -9.29 8.14 -1.93
C LEU A 83 -9.35 8.44 -3.44
N ASN A 84 -10.28 9.31 -3.86
CA ASN A 84 -10.41 9.73 -5.26
C ASN A 84 -9.16 10.41 -5.83
N LYS A 85 -8.27 10.93 -4.99
CA LYS A 85 -7.00 11.53 -5.41
C LYS A 85 -5.82 10.56 -5.22
N THR A 86 -5.81 9.86 -4.09
CA THR A 86 -4.70 9.02 -3.66
C THR A 86 -4.57 7.78 -4.54
N LEU A 87 -5.69 7.12 -4.84
CA LEU A 87 -5.65 5.87 -5.59
C LEU A 87 -5.17 6.09 -7.05
N PRO A 88 -5.64 7.12 -7.78
CA PRO A 88 -5.06 7.43 -9.09
C PRO A 88 -3.57 7.80 -9.03
N ASP A 89 -3.13 8.48 -7.97
CA ASP A 89 -1.71 8.85 -7.83
C ASP A 89 -0.81 7.63 -7.57
N LEU A 90 -1.27 6.67 -6.77
CA LEU A 90 -0.61 5.38 -6.55
C LEU A 90 -0.53 4.55 -7.83
N ALA A 91 -1.62 4.49 -8.60
CA ALA A 91 -1.65 3.81 -9.88
C ALA A 91 -0.75 4.51 -10.92
N ARG A 92 -0.69 5.84 -10.92
CA ARG A 92 0.17 6.65 -11.81
C ARG A 92 1.64 6.31 -11.66
N VAL A 93 2.13 6.09 -10.45
CA VAL A 93 3.56 5.82 -10.21
C VAL A 93 3.93 4.35 -10.51
N SER A 94 2.95 3.48 -10.70
CA SER A 94 3.14 2.08 -11.08
C SER A 94 3.18 1.87 -12.59
N THR A 95 4.00 0.93 -13.05
CA THR A 95 4.09 0.49 -14.45
C THR A 95 3.34 -0.81 -14.68
N ASP A 96 3.49 -1.82 -13.83
CA ASP A 96 2.96 -3.16 -14.08
C ASP A 96 1.70 -3.46 -13.25
N GLY A 97 1.60 -2.90 -12.04
CA GLY A 97 0.43 -3.14 -11.20
C GLY A 97 0.51 -2.57 -9.78
N LEU A 98 -0.63 -2.62 -9.11
CA LEU A 98 -0.83 -2.11 -7.76
C LEU A 98 -1.43 -3.23 -6.90
N ILE A 99 -0.87 -3.47 -5.72
CA ILE A 99 -1.42 -4.41 -4.73
C ILE A 99 -1.91 -3.61 -3.54
N ILE A 100 -3.16 -3.84 -3.14
CA ILE A 100 -3.80 -3.15 -2.02
C ILE A 100 -4.20 -4.17 -0.96
N PHE A 101 -3.67 -4.00 0.24
CA PHE A 101 -4.08 -4.69 1.46
C PHE A 101 -4.93 -3.75 2.31
N THR A 102 -6.14 -4.20 2.67
CA THR A 102 -7.08 -3.46 3.52
C THR A 102 -7.69 -4.36 4.58
N GLY A 103 -8.08 -3.80 5.72
CA GLY A 103 -8.67 -4.56 6.82
C GLY A 103 -10.02 -5.19 6.44
N TYR A 104 -10.35 -6.34 7.03
CA TYR A 104 -11.69 -6.92 6.91
C TYR A 104 -12.68 -6.26 7.88
N PRO A 105 -13.89 -5.89 7.43
CA PRO A 105 -14.96 -5.47 8.32
C PRO A 105 -15.23 -6.52 9.40
N GLY A 106 -15.23 -6.10 10.68
CA GLY A 106 -15.62 -6.94 11.81
C GLY A 106 -14.52 -7.80 12.45
N THR A 107 -13.30 -7.84 11.90
CA THR A 107 -12.17 -8.62 12.46
C THR A 107 -11.07 -7.77 13.08
N GLN A 108 -10.85 -6.54 12.61
CA GLN A 108 -9.81 -5.65 13.16
C GLN A 108 -10.40 -4.33 13.65
N ARG A 109 -10.51 -4.15 14.98
CA ARG A 109 -10.63 -2.80 15.55
C ARG A 109 -9.21 -2.27 15.74
N ALA A 110 -8.92 -1.08 15.21
CA ALA A 110 -7.66 -0.39 15.50
C ALA A 110 -7.48 -0.32 17.01
N LYS A 111 -6.29 -0.69 17.51
CA LYS A 111 -6.00 -0.55 18.94
C LYS A 111 -6.15 0.93 19.28
N VAL A 112 -6.77 1.26 20.41
CA VAL A 112 -7.04 2.67 20.79
C VAL A 112 -5.77 3.53 20.77
N ALA A 113 -4.61 2.92 21.07
CA ALA A 113 -3.29 3.56 21.00
C ALA A 113 -2.82 3.91 19.57
N GLU A 114 -3.32 3.24 18.54
CA GLU A 114 -2.99 3.53 17.13
C GLU A 114 -3.90 4.63 16.53
N LEU A 115 -5.02 4.95 17.19
CA LEU A 115 -5.93 6.00 16.74
C LEU A 115 -5.30 7.40 16.79
N SER A 116 -4.40 7.66 17.76
CA SER A 116 -3.65 8.92 17.83
C SER A 116 -2.70 9.05 16.63
N ARG A 117 -2.04 7.96 16.23
CA ARG A 117 -1.12 7.92 15.07
C ARG A 117 -1.85 8.12 13.74
N PHE A 118 -3.04 7.55 13.59
CA PHE A 118 -3.79 7.59 12.33
C PHE A 118 -4.77 8.76 12.22
N GLY A 119 -5.02 9.46 13.33
CA GLY A 119 -5.88 10.65 13.44
C GLY A 119 -7.39 10.41 13.26
N ARG A 120 -7.79 9.25 12.74
CA ARG A 120 -9.20 8.86 12.54
C ARG A 120 -9.37 7.35 12.55
N PRO A 121 -10.57 6.84 12.88
CA PRO A 121 -10.86 5.41 12.80
C PRO A 121 -10.79 4.90 11.35
N ALA A 122 -10.27 3.68 11.19
CA ALA A 122 -10.31 2.96 9.92
C ALA A 122 -11.76 2.79 9.46
N LYS A 123 -12.06 3.22 8.24
CA LYS A 123 -13.32 2.90 7.55
C LYS A 123 -13.13 1.54 6.91
N MET A 124 -13.30 0.48 7.70
CA MET A 124 -13.24 -0.92 7.24
C MET A 124 -14.33 -1.18 6.20
N ARG A 125 -13.98 -1.06 4.92
CA ARG A 125 -14.93 -1.21 3.81
C ARG A 125 -14.99 -2.66 3.35
N SER A 126 -16.16 -3.10 2.89
CA SER A 126 -16.32 -4.44 2.33
C SER A 126 -15.63 -4.57 0.97
N SER A 127 -15.36 -5.82 0.56
CA SER A 127 -14.76 -6.11 -0.73
C SER A 127 -15.63 -5.58 -1.88
N SER A 128 -16.95 -5.76 -1.77
CA SER A 128 -17.92 -5.22 -2.72
C SER A 128 -17.87 -3.69 -2.84
N TRP A 129 -17.55 -2.97 -1.76
CA TRP A 129 -17.36 -1.53 -1.82
C TRP A 129 -16.08 -1.18 -2.57
N TRP A 130 -14.97 -1.84 -2.24
CA TRP A 130 -13.67 -1.63 -2.91
C TRP A 130 -13.76 -1.90 -4.40
N MET A 131 -14.38 -3.01 -4.80
CA MET A 131 -14.61 -3.36 -6.20
C MET A 131 -15.40 -2.29 -6.95
N ARG A 132 -16.49 -1.77 -6.37
CA ARG A 132 -17.25 -0.65 -6.99
C ARG A 132 -16.39 0.60 -7.12
N PHE A 133 -15.57 0.90 -6.10
CA PHE A 133 -14.69 2.06 -6.10
C PHE A 133 -13.59 1.96 -7.17
N PHE A 134 -13.00 0.78 -7.38
CA PHE A 134 -12.00 0.55 -8.42
C PHE A 134 -12.58 0.76 -9.82
N VAL A 135 -13.78 0.23 -10.08
CA VAL A 135 -14.50 0.47 -11.35
C VAL A 135 -14.74 1.98 -11.59
N GLN A 136 -15.17 2.72 -10.56
CA GLN A 136 -15.38 4.17 -10.64
C GLN A 136 -14.09 4.97 -10.91
N THR A 137 -12.93 4.41 -10.57
CA THR A 137 -11.61 5.04 -10.77
C THR A 137 -10.85 4.47 -11.97
N SER A 138 -11.53 3.69 -12.82
CA SER A 138 -10.98 3.04 -14.00
C SER A 138 -9.79 2.12 -13.70
N LEU A 139 -9.82 1.47 -12.52
CA LEU A 139 -8.85 0.45 -12.14
C LEU A 139 -9.51 -0.92 -12.20
N GLU A 140 -8.91 -1.79 -13.00
CA GLU A 140 -9.38 -3.15 -13.20
C GLU A 140 -8.60 -4.11 -12.33
N VAL A 141 -9.29 -5.14 -11.82
CA VAL A 141 -8.65 -6.23 -11.09
C VAL A 141 -7.84 -7.08 -12.07
N ASN A 142 -6.59 -7.33 -11.71
CA ASN A 142 -5.73 -8.25 -12.42
C ASN A 142 -6.05 -9.69 -11.98
N GLU A 143 -7.02 -10.32 -12.64
CA GLU A 143 -7.45 -11.69 -12.30
C GLU A 143 -6.31 -12.70 -12.36
N ALA A 144 -5.38 -12.54 -13.29
CA ALA A 144 -4.25 -13.45 -13.44
C ALA A 144 -3.29 -13.36 -12.24
N ALA A 145 -2.99 -12.14 -11.78
CA ALA A 145 -2.18 -11.90 -10.59
C ALA A 145 -2.90 -12.38 -9.32
N THR A 146 -4.20 -12.11 -9.20
CA THR A 146 -5.02 -12.61 -8.08
C THR A 146 -4.97 -14.13 -7.99
N LYS A 147 -5.21 -14.86 -9.09
CA LYS A 147 -5.16 -16.33 -9.11
C LYS A 147 -3.78 -16.86 -8.73
N LYS A 148 -2.70 -16.25 -9.25
CA LYS A 148 -1.33 -16.62 -8.90
C LYS A 148 -1.03 -16.39 -7.41
N PHE A 149 -1.49 -15.27 -6.85
CA PHE A 149 -1.33 -14.98 -5.44
C PHE A 149 -2.10 -15.97 -4.58
N GLU A 150 -3.36 -16.27 -4.91
CA GLU A 150 -4.17 -17.25 -4.20
C GLU A 150 -3.50 -18.62 -4.18
N GLN A 151 -2.96 -19.09 -5.33
CA GLN A 151 -2.21 -20.35 -5.42
C GLN A 151 -0.97 -20.35 -4.51
N ALA A 152 -0.23 -19.25 -4.46
CA ALA A 152 0.95 -19.12 -3.60
C ALA A 152 0.58 -19.05 -2.11
N ALA A 153 -0.52 -18.37 -1.79
CA ALA A 153 -0.98 -18.12 -0.43
C ALA A 153 -1.63 -19.34 0.26
N ILE A 154 -1.92 -20.43 -0.47
CA ILE A 154 -2.47 -21.68 0.09
C ILE A 154 -1.65 -22.15 1.31
N HIS A 155 -0.33 -21.99 1.26
CA HIS A 155 0.60 -22.44 2.30
C HIS A 155 0.82 -21.39 3.41
N SER A 156 0.28 -20.18 3.27
CA SER A 156 0.52 -19.05 4.17
C SER A 156 -0.57 -18.88 5.24
N GLY A 157 -1.57 -19.76 5.26
CA GLY A 157 -2.69 -19.70 6.18
C GLY A 157 -3.73 -18.63 5.80
N LYS A 158 -4.76 -18.47 6.63
CA LYS A 158 -5.86 -17.52 6.36
C LYS A 158 -5.40 -16.09 6.59
N LEU A 159 -5.43 -15.27 5.53
CA LEU A 159 -5.20 -13.84 5.63
C LEU A 159 -6.32 -13.16 6.43
N SER A 160 -5.93 -12.21 7.29
CA SER A 160 -6.84 -11.37 8.07
C SER A 160 -7.11 -10.01 7.41
N CYS A 161 -6.77 -9.87 6.12
CA CYS A 161 -6.99 -8.67 5.31
C CYS A 161 -7.51 -9.03 3.90
N GLN A 162 -8.18 -8.07 3.28
CA GLN A 162 -8.60 -8.12 1.89
C GLN A 162 -7.43 -7.71 1.00
N VAL A 163 -7.15 -8.51 -0.04
CA VAL A 163 -6.05 -8.28 -0.98
C VAL A 163 -6.63 -8.06 -2.37
N PHE A 164 -6.21 -6.98 -3.03
CA PHE A 164 -6.61 -6.67 -4.39
C PHE A 164 -5.38 -6.45 -5.27
N HIS A 165 -5.30 -7.20 -6.36
CA HIS A 165 -4.31 -6.97 -7.42
C HIS A 165 -4.98 -6.18 -8.53
N LEU A 166 -4.44 -5.01 -8.84
CA LEU A 166 -4.98 -4.08 -9.84
C LEU A 166 -3.98 -3.86 -10.95
N ASN A 167 -4.49 -3.67 -12.16
CA ASN A 167 -3.68 -3.20 -13.29
C ASN A 167 -3.26 -1.74 -13.07
N SER A 168 -2.08 -1.38 -13.61
CA SER A 168 -1.69 0.03 -13.75
C SER A 168 -2.55 0.71 -14.83
N TYR A 169 -2.54 2.04 -14.88
CA TYR A 169 -3.23 2.75 -15.95
C TYR A 169 -2.57 2.48 -17.31
N HIS A 170 -3.37 2.01 -18.26
CA HIS A 170 -3.01 1.93 -19.67
C HIS A 170 -3.00 3.34 -20.29
N ARG A 171 -1.97 4.14 -20.03
CA ARG A 171 -1.70 5.38 -20.78
C ARG A 171 -0.23 5.50 -21.11
#